data_AF-A0A815IQL3-F1
#
_entry.id   AF-A0A815IQL3-F1
#
_cell.length_a   1.000
_cell.length_b   1.000
_cell.length_c   1.000
_cell.angle_alpha   90.00
_cell.angle_beta   90.00
_cell.angle_gamma   90.00
#
_symmetry.space_group_name_H-M   'P 1'
#
loop_
_entity.id
_entity.type
_entity.pdbx_description
1 polymer ?
#
loop_
_entity_poly.entity_id
_entity_poly.type
_entity_poly.pdbx_seq_one_letter_code
_entity_poly.pdbx_strand_id
1 'polypeptide(L)'
;MNQQRRRQMAENYLVIWVDGNINMANEHCQNTLTQLCGVVNEVNQCTTAEKCIETLQENSEKTSFVISSGALGQHLVPEIHGMPKLDGIYIFCGNKQRHQEWAKNWSKIKGVHTSIKYICEKLAVAIKQCDQDQVTVSIIDINEGDASENLNQLEPSFMHTQIFKEILLDMDHGRQAIKDLVKFCQEKYQGNRKELKFIQEFERTYQSTLVIWWYTRQCFTNKMLNRTL
;
A
#
# COMPACT_ATOMS: atom_id res chain seq x y z
N MET A 1 17.04 -10.25 13.21
CA MET A 1 15.71 -10.72 13.64
C MET A 1 14.53 -9.89 13.08
N ASN A 2 14.65 -8.57 12.85
CA ASN A 2 13.52 -7.70 12.40
C ASN A 2 13.17 -7.75 10.89
N GLN A 3 14.12 -8.05 9.99
CA GLN A 3 13.86 -8.09 8.54
C GLN A 3 12.97 -9.27 8.11
N GLN A 4 13.12 -10.42 8.77
CA GLN A 4 12.40 -11.65 8.44
C GLN A 4 10.92 -11.56 8.86
N ARG A 5 10.64 -10.96 10.03
CA ARG A 5 9.27 -10.61 10.45
C ARG A 5 8.60 -9.63 9.48
N ARG A 6 9.31 -8.60 8.99
CA ARG A 6 8.74 -7.61 8.06
C ARG A 6 8.44 -8.18 6.67
N ARG A 7 9.26 -9.12 6.15
CA ARG A 7 8.92 -9.87 4.93
C ARG A 7 7.68 -10.73 5.12
N GLN A 8 7.58 -11.43 6.24
CA GLN A 8 6.39 -12.20 6.60
C GLN A 8 5.13 -11.32 6.71
N MET A 9 5.25 -10.10 7.24
CA MET A 9 4.16 -9.11 7.28
C MET A 9 3.74 -8.64 5.88
N ALA A 10 4.69 -8.37 4.97
CA ALA A 10 4.37 -8.01 3.58
C ALA A 10 3.67 -9.15 2.82
N GLU A 11 3.95 -10.38 3.20
CA GLU A 11 3.38 -11.58 2.60
C GLU A 11 1.98 -11.89 3.12
N ASN A 12 1.65 -11.51 4.36
CA ASN A 12 0.38 -11.87 5.01
C ASN A 12 -0.75 -10.86 4.81
N TYR A 13 -0.45 -9.60 4.51
CA TYR A 13 -1.45 -8.53 4.41
C TYR A 13 -1.56 -7.94 3.02
N LEU A 14 -2.79 -7.60 2.65
CA LEU A 14 -3.12 -6.87 1.42
C LEU A 14 -3.85 -5.59 1.79
N VAL A 15 -3.32 -4.44 1.38
CA VAL A 15 -4.03 -3.17 1.49
C VAL A 15 -4.44 -2.70 0.11
N ILE A 16 -5.73 -2.42 -0.08
CA ILE A 16 -6.28 -1.92 -1.34
C ILE A 16 -6.87 -0.53 -1.12
N TRP A 17 -6.42 0.46 -1.88
CA TRP A 17 -7.06 1.78 -1.98
C TRP A 17 -7.91 1.85 -3.25
N VAL A 18 -9.21 2.10 -3.06
CA VAL A 18 -10.21 2.11 -4.12
C VAL A 18 -10.92 3.46 -4.21
N ASP A 19 -10.64 4.22 -5.26
CA ASP A 19 -11.32 5.48 -5.51
C ASP A 19 -11.41 5.75 -7.02
N GLY A 20 -12.59 6.13 -7.49
CA GLY A 20 -12.84 6.43 -8.90
C GLY A 20 -12.18 7.73 -9.37
N ASN A 21 -11.76 8.60 -8.44
CA ASN A 21 -11.09 9.86 -8.72
C ASN A 21 -9.58 9.81 -8.45
N ILE A 22 -8.98 8.61 -8.36
CA ILE A 22 -7.53 8.49 -8.23
C ILE A 22 -6.89 9.14 -9.46
N ASN A 23 -6.30 10.32 -9.24
CA ASN A 23 -5.55 11.05 -10.24
C ASN A 23 -4.20 11.44 -9.65
N MET A 24 -3.12 10.85 -10.17
CA MET A 24 -1.77 11.05 -9.64
C MET A 24 -1.14 12.39 -10.01
N ALA A 25 -1.74 13.17 -10.90
CA ALA A 25 -1.39 14.58 -11.06
C ALA A 25 -1.91 15.44 -9.89
N ASN A 26 -2.79 14.90 -9.04
CA ASN A 26 -3.29 15.59 -7.86
C ASN A 26 -2.37 15.33 -6.66
N GLU A 27 -1.82 16.42 -6.11
CA GLU A 27 -0.99 16.42 -4.90
C GLU A 27 -1.66 15.70 -3.72
N HIS A 28 -3.00 15.81 -3.57
CA HIS A 28 -3.73 15.11 -2.52
C HIS A 28 -3.66 13.59 -2.66
N CYS A 29 -3.69 13.05 -3.88
CA CYS A 29 -3.56 11.61 -4.11
C CYS A 29 -2.13 11.15 -3.82
N GLN A 30 -1.12 11.93 -4.21
CA GLN A 30 0.28 11.64 -3.93
C GLN A 30 0.58 11.65 -2.41
N ASN A 31 0.05 12.64 -1.69
CA ASN A 31 0.21 12.74 -0.23
C ASN A 31 -0.49 11.57 0.49
N THR A 32 -1.69 11.19 0.03
CA THR A 32 -2.43 10.03 0.57
C THR A 32 -1.62 8.75 0.40
N LEU A 33 -1.07 8.49 -0.79
CA LEU A 33 -0.22 7.32 -1.02
C LEU A 33 1.05 7.35 -0.18
N THR A 34 1.73 8.50 -0.10
CA THR A 34 2.95 8.64 0.69
C THR A 34 2.70 8.27 2.15
N GLN A 35 1.57 8.70 2.72
CA GLN A 35 1.19 8.36 4.09
C GLN A 35 0.83 6.88 4.26
N LEU A 36 0.18 6.26 3.25
CA LEU A 36 -0.14 4.83 3.31
C LEU A 36 1.12 3.95 3.20
N CYS A 37 2.05 4.31 2.31
CA CYS A 37 3.33 3.62 2.16
C CYS A 37 4.22 3.75 3.41
N GLY A 38 3.98 4.77 4.24
CA GLY A 38 4.64 4.89 5.54
C GLY A 38 4.19 3.83 6.56
N VAL A 39 3.07 3.16 6.34
CA VAL A 39 2.51 2.14 7.26
C VAL A 39 2.58 0.74 6.68
N VAL A 40 2.42 0.59 5.36
CA VAL A 40 2.41 -0.72 4.70
C VAL A 40 3.36 -0.75 3.51
N ASN A 41 3.94 -1.93 3.26
CA ASN A 41 4.96 -2.11 2.21
C ASN A 41 4.38 -1.98 0.78
N GLU A 42 3.12 -2.38 0.59
CA GLU A 42 2.47 -2.34 -0.72
C GLU A 42 1.01 -1.88 -0.58
N VAL A 43 0.59 -0.98 -1.46
CA VAL A 43 -0.79 -0.47 -1.52
C VAL A 43 -1.31 -0.69 -2.93
N ASN A 44 -2.30 -1.56 -3.06
CA ASN A 44 -2.95 -1.87 -4.32
C ASN A 44 -3.99 -0.82 -4.67
N GLN A 45 -3.86 -0.20 -5.82
CA GLN A 45 -4.76 0.86 -6.25
C GLN A 45 -5.77 0.34 -7.25
N CYS A 46 -7.04 0.59 -7.00
CA CYS A 46 -8.14 0.20 -7.88
C CYS A 46 -9.01 1.43 -8.18
N THR A 47 -9.23 1.72 -9.45
CA THR A 47 -10.12 2.82 -9.85
C THR A 47 -11.59 2.37 -9.95
N THR A 48 -11.84 1.07 -9.97
CA THR A 48 -13.19 0.50 -10.09
C THR A 48 -13.43 -0.60 -9.04
N ALA A 49 -14.70 -0.87 -8.78
CA ALA A 49 -15.11 -1.90 -7.83
C ALA A 49 -14.73 -3.31 -8.32
N GLU A 50 -14.88 -3.56 -9.63
CA GLU A 50 -14.57 -4.85 -10.25
C GLU A 50 -13.09 -5.19 -10.08
N LYS A 51 -12.21 -4.20 -10.29
CA LYS A 51 -10.76 -4.41 -10.12
C LYS A 51 -10.41 -4.71 -8.67
N CYS A 52 -11.09 -4.08 -7.70
CA CYS A 52 -10.92 -4.39 -6.29
C CYS A 52 -11.33 -5.83 -5.97
N ILE A 53 -12.48 -6.26 -6.48
CA ILE A 53 -13.01 -7.63 -6.26
C ILE A 53 -12.05 -8.67 -6.85
N GLU A 54 -11.59 -8.46 -8.09
CA GLU A 54 -10.61 -9.33 -8.75
C GLU A 54 -9.33 -9.43 -7.91
N THR A 55 -8.82 -8.30 -7.43
CA THR A 55 -7.58 -8.26 -6.62
C THR A 55 -7.75 -9.00 -5.28
N LEU A 56 -8.92 -8.89 -4.64
CA LEU A 56 -9.25 -9.62 -3.41
C LEU A 56 -9.35 -11.13 -3.66
N GLN A 57 -9.93 -11.54 -4.79
CA GLN A 57 -10.05 -12.95 -5.18
C GLN A 57 -8.70 -13.57 -5.52
N GLU A 58 -7.84 -12.85 -6.26
CA GLU A 58 -6.48 -13.29 -6.60
C GLU A 58 -5.58 -13.47 -5.36
N ASN A 59 -5.93 -12.82 -4.25
CA ASN A 59 -5.18 -12.83 -3.00
C ASN A 59 -6.01 -13.39 -1.84
N SER A 60 -6.87 -14.39 -2.11
CA SER A 60 -7.82 -14.97 -1.14
C SER A 60 -7.18 -15.55 0.12
N GLU A 61 -5.87 -15.78 0.13
CA GLU A 61 -5.14 -16.31 1.27
C GLU A 61 -4.68 -15.22 2.26
N LYS A 62 -4.57 -13.96 1.80
CA LYS A 62 -4.03 -12.83 2.56
C LYS A 62 -5.12 -12.09 3.33
N THR A 63 -4.80 -11.67 4.55
CA THR A 63 -5.67 -10.76 5.31
C THR A 63 -5.72 -9.40 4.61
N SER A 64 -6.92 -8.97 4.24
CA SER A 64 -7.13 -7.82 3.38
C SER A 64 -7.78 -6.66 4.12
N PHE A 65 -7.30 -5.44 3.84
CA PHE A 65 -7.89 -4.18 4.28
C PHE A 65 -8.20 -3.32 3.05
N VAL A 66 -9.42 -2.77 3.01
CA VAL A 66 -9.86 -1.93 1.89
C VAL A 66 -10.09 -0.51 2.39
N ILE A 67 -9.53 0.46 1.67
CA ILE A 67 -9.78 1.88 1.87
C ILE A 67 -10.57 2.35 0.66
N SER A 68 -11.81 2.80 0.84
CA SER A 68 -12.68 3.22 -0.27
C SER A 68 -13.16 4.65 -0.13
N SER A 69 -13.38 5.33 -1.25
CA SER A 69 -14.07 6.63 -1.23
C SER A 69 -15.53 6.47 -0.81
N GLY A 70 -16.13 7.54 -0.26
CA GLY A 70 -17.51 7.47 0.23
C GLY A 70 -18.54 7.08 -0.82
N ALA A 71 -18.40 7.57 -2.05
CA ALA A 71 -19.33 7.28 -3.15
C ALA A 71 -19.14 5.87 -3.73
N LEU A 72 -17.89 5.45 -3.94
CA LEU A 72 -17.60 4.14 -4.49
C LEU A 72 -17.85 3.03 -3.44
N GLY A 73 -17.51 3.30 -2.18
CA GLY A 73 -17.72 2.40 -1.06
C GLY A 73 -19.18 2.00 -0.86
N GLN A 74 -20.13 2.90 -1.15
CA GLN A 74 -21.56 2.59 -1.02
C GLN A 74 -22.00 1.44 -1.93
N HIS A 75 -21.35 1.28 -3.09
CA HIS A 75 -21.64 0.23 -4.07
C HIS A 75 -20.70 -0.97 -3.90
N LEU A 76 -19.45 -0.74 -3.51
CA LEU A 76 -18.44 -1.79 -3.33
C LEU A 76 -18.66 -2.63 -2.08
N VAL A 77 -19.00 -2.00 -0.94
CA VAL A 77 -19.11 -2.70 0.36
C VAL A 77 -20.10 -3.87 0.35
N PRO A 78 -21.32 -3.74 -0.23
CA PRO A 78 -22.26 -4.87 -0.36
C PRO A 78 -21.66 -6.10 -1.05
N GLU A 79 -20.73 -5.92 -1.99
CA GLU A 79 -20.14 -7.03 -2.76
C GLU A 79 -18.98 -7.71 -2.01
N ILE A 80 -18.25 -6.97 -1.17
CA ILE A 80 -17.03 -7.47 -0.53
C ILE A 80 -17.18 -7.83 0.95
N HIS A 81 -18.23 -7.35 1.64
CA HIS A 81 -18.35 -7.53 3.10
C HIS A 81 -18.42 -9.02 3.51
N GLY A 82 -18.90 -9.91 2.64
CA GLY A 82 -18.99 -11.34 2.90
C GLY A 82 -17.65 -12.08 2.84
N MET A 83 -16.59 -11.46 2.29
CA MET A 83 -15.31 -12.15 2.04
C MET A 83 -14.59 -12.48 3.36
N PRO A 84 -14.27 -13.75 3.66
CA PRO A 84 -13.74 -14.16 4.97
C PRO A 84 -12.45 -13.45 5.39
N LYS A 85 -11.51 -13.25 4.44
CA LYS A 85 -10.21 -12.61 4.70
C LYS A 85 -10.23 -11.09 4.65
N LEU A 86 -11.40 -10.47 4.46
CA LEU A 86 -11.53 -9.02 4.57
C LEU A 86 -11.78 -8.65 6.03
N ASP A 87 -10.75 -8.10 6.69
CA ASP A 87 -10.77 -7.80 8.12
C ASP A 87 -11.33 -6.40 8.43
N GLY A 88 -11.17 -5.47 7.49
CA GLY A 88 -11.64 -4.11 7.69
C GLY A 88 -11.78 -3.30 6.42
N ILE A 89 -12.81 -2.46 6.42
CA ILE A 89 -13.05 -1.46 5.40
C ILE A 89 -13.01 -0.08 6.05
N TYR A 90 -12.22 0.84 5.49
CA TYR A 90 -12.15 2.23 5.91
C TYR A 90 -12.72 3.11 4.80
N ILE A 91 -13.65 4.00 5.15
CA ILE A 91 -14.19 4.97 4.19
C ILE A 91 -13.42 6.27 4.32
N PHE A 92 -12.69 6.65 3.28
CA PHE A 92 -11.98 7.92 3.19
C PHE A 92 -12.80 8.91 2.37
N CYS A 93 -13.38 9.93 3.01
CA CYS A 93 -14.18 10.92 2.31
C CYS A 93 -14.16 12.28 2.99
N GLY A 94 -14.25 13.35 2.20
CA GLY A 94 -14.34 14.72 2.73
C GLY A 94 -15.67 15.02 3.44
N ASN A 95 -16.73 14.26 3.16
CA ASN A 95 -18.05 14.46 3.76
C ASN A 95 -18.47 13.26 4.61
N LYS A 96 -17.97 13.23 5.85
CA LYS A 96 -18.24 12.16 6.81
C LYS A 96 -19.74 11.95 7.05
N GLN A 97 -20.49 13.02 7.29
CA GLN A 97 -21.92 12.95 7.63
C GLN A 97 -22.72 12.21 6.56
N ARG A 98 -22.49 12.54 5.29
CA ARG A 98 -23.18 11.91 4.15
C ARG A 98 -23.00 10.39 4.10
N HIS A 99 -21.81 9.90 4.45
CA HIS A 99 -21.49 8.49 4.30
C HIS A 99 -21.55 7.68 5.60
N GLN A 100 -21.70 8.34 6.75
CA GLN A 100 -21.71 7.68 8.04
C GLN A 100 -22.98 6.88 8.31
N GLU A 101 -24.14 7.27 7.73
CA GLU A 101 -25.41 6.57 7.97
C GLU A 101 -25.42 5.18 7.34
N TRP A 102 -25.15 5.07 6.04
CA TRP A 102 -25.12 3.77 5.37
C TRP A 102 -23.94 2.92 5.85
N ALA A 103 -22.82 3.54 6.23
CA ALA A 103 -21.64 2.82 6.71
C ALA A 103 -21.90 2.03 8.00
N LYS A 104 -22.80 2.51 8.87
CA LYS A 104 -23.17 1.81 10.11
C LYS A 104 -23.86 0.47 9.87
N ASN A 105 -24.45 0.27 8.69
CA ASN A 105 -25.15 -0.96 8.35
C ASN A 105 -24.20 -2.13 8.07
N TRP A 106 -22.89 -1.88 8.00
CA TRP A 106 -21.89 -2.87 7.63
C TRP A 106 -20.88 -3.08 8.77
N SER A 107 -20.91 -4.26 9.38
CA SER A 107 -20.06 -4.61 10.54
C SER A 107 -18.55 -4.57 10.24
N LYS A 108 -18.16 -4.77 8.97
CA LYS A 108 -16.76 -4.72 8.53
C LYS A 108 -16.24 -3.31 8.29
N ILE A 109 -17.11 -2.29 8.26
CA ILE A 109 -16.65 -0.91 8.18
C ILE A 109 -16.11 -0.48 9.55
N LYS A 110 -14.81 -0.16 9.60
CA LYS A 110 -14.12 0.31 10.80
C LYS A 110 -14.30 1.81 11.05
N GLY A 111 -14.76 2.54 10.04
CA GLY A 111 -15.21 3.93 10.20
C GLY A 111 -15.17 4.74 8.92
N VAL A 112 -15.76 5.94 9.02
CA VAL A 112 -15.71 6.98 7.99
C VAL A 112 -14.83 8.12 8.48
N HIS A 113 -13.79 8.44 7.71
CA HIS A 113 -12.73 9.34 8.09
C HIS A 113 -12.42 10.36 6.99
N THR A 114 -12.14 11.59 7.41
CA THR A 114 -11.72 12.70 6.54
C THR A 114 -10.20 12.84 6.49
N SER A 115 -9.48 12.12 7.36
CA SER A 115 -8.02 12.18 7.50
C SER A 115 -7.41 10.82 7.17
N ILE A 116 -6.60 10.79 6.11
CA ILE A 116 -5.85 9.59 5.75
C ILE A 116 -4.85 9.21 6.85
N LYS A 117 -4.23 10.20 7.51
CA LYS A 117 -3.32 9.98 8.64
C LYS A 117 -3.97 9.13 9.74
N TYR A 118 -5.22 9.43 10.07
CA TYR A 118 -5.96 8.67 11.08
C TYR A 118 -6.25 7.24 10.61
N ILE A 119 -6.56 7.04 9.33
CA ILE A 119 -6.72 5.70 8.75
C ILE A 119 -5.40 4.94 8.84
N CYS A 120 -4.27 5.57 8.51
CA CYS A 120 -2.94 4.99 8.62
C CYS A 120 -2.63 4.54 10.05
N GLU A 121 -2.91 5.37 11.05
CA GLU A 121 -2.72 5.02 12.47
C GLU A 121 -3.58 3.81 12.87
N LYS A 122 -4.85 3.78 12.46
CA LYS A 122 -5.76 2.66 12.73
C LYS A 122 -5.34 1.38 12.02
N LEU A 123 -4.89 1.50 10.77
CA LEU A 123 -4.39 0.39 9.98
C LEU A 123 -3.11 -0.20 10.59
N ALA A 124 -2.19 0.64 11.05
CA ALA A 124 -0.96 0.21 11.74
C ALA A 124 -1.27 -0.62 13.00
N VAL A 125 -2.26 -0.17 13.79
CA VAL A 125 -2.71 -0.90 14.99
C VAL A 125 -3.38 -2.23 14.60
N ALA A 126 -4.27 -2.22 13.61
CA ALA A 126 -4.97 -3.43 13.16
C ALA A 126 -3.99 -4.49 12.64
N ILE A 127 -3.01 -4.10 11.81
CA ILE A 127 -1.98 -5.01 11.30
C ILE A 127 -1.17 -5.62 12.45
N LYS A 128 -0.74 -4.79 13.43
CA LYS A 128 -0.02 -5.29 14.61
C LYS A 128 -0.85 -6.28 15.45
N GLN A 129 -2.16 -6.08 15.56
CA GLN A 129 -3.04 -6.98 16.29
C GLN A 129 -3.22 -8.30 15.55
N CYS A 130 -3.46 -8.27 14.23
CA CYS A 130 -3.52 -9.47 13.41
C CYS A 130 -2.21 -10.29 13.52
N ASP A 131 -1.05 -9.63 13.62
CA ASP A 131 0.22 -10.30 13.85
C ASP A 131 0.30 -10.98 15.22
N GLN A 132 -0.14 -10.30 16.28
CA GLN A 132 -0.14 -10.86 17.64
C GLN A 132 -1.10 -12.04 17.77
N ASP A 133 -2.24 -12.01 17.07
CA ASP A 133 -3.22 -13.09 17.08
C ASP A 133 -2.77 -14.31 16.23
N GLN A 134 -1.95 -14.10 15.20
CA GLN A 134 -1.32 -15.17 14.42
C GLN A 134 -0.10 -15.80 15.12
N VAL A 135 0.56 -15.06 16.02
CA VAL A 135 1.62 -15.60 16.88
C VAL A 135 0.96 -16.25 18.09
N THR A 136 0.66 -17.54 17.98
CA THR A 136 0.31 -18.34 19.16
C THR A 136 1.46 -18.27 20.16
N VAL A 137 1.18 -17.61 21.28
CA VAL A 137 1.84 -17.63 22.59
C VAL A 137 2.99 -18.65 22.68
N SER A 138 4.20 -18.18 22.42
CA SER A 138 5.40 -18.78 23.02
C SER A 138 5.94 -17.73 23.98
N ILE A 139 5.30 -17.61 25.15
CA ILE A 139 5.80 -16.75 26.23
C ILE A 139 7.14 -17.36 26.67
N ILE A 140 8.21 -16.63 26.39
CA ILE A 140 9.44 -16.73 27.15
C ILE A 140 9.46 -15.44 27.97
N ASP A 141 9.32 -15.59 29.28
CA ASP A 141 9.47 -14.50 30.25
C ASP A 141 10.83 -13.83 30.06
N ILE A 142 10.87 -12.51 29.90
CA ILE A 142 12.10 -11.74 30.04
C ILE A 142 11.81 -10.54 30.92
N ASN A 143 12.48 -10.56 32.06
CA ASN A 143 12.39 -9.61 33.16
C ASN A 143 12.60 -8.15 32.75
N GLU A 144 11.96 -7.29 33.53
CA GLU A 144 12.07 -5.83 33.53
C GLU A 144 13.52 -5.35 33.66
N GLY A 145 13.98 -4.55 32.70
CA GLY A 145 15.23 -3.81 32.82
C GLY A 145 15.87 -3.50 31.47
N ASP A 146 15.35 -2.51 30.75
CA ASP A 146 16.15 -1.48 30.06
C ASP A 146 15.26 -0.63 29.16
N ALA A 147 14.80 0.48 29.72
CA ALA A 147 14.10 1.54 29.01
C ALA A 147 15.06 2.70 28.75
N SER A 148 16.08 2.51 27.90
CA SER A 148 16.94 3.64 27.50
C SER A 148 17.70 3.47 26.17
N GLU A 149 17.09 3.01 25.07
CA GLU A 149 17.81 2.95 23.78
C GLU A 149 16.98 3.32 22.51
N ASN A 150 15.89 4.08 22.64
CA ASN A 150 15.00 4.38 21.50
C ASN A 150 15.09 5.81 20.96
N LEU A 151 16.30 6.38 20.84
CA LEU A 151 16.49 7.66 20.13
C LEU A 151 17.42 7.58 18.91
N ASN A 152 18.08 6.45 18.65
CA ASN A 152 18.99 6.27 17.51
C ASN A 152 18.45 5.34 16.40
N GLN A 153 17.24 4.81 16.54
CA GLN A 153 16.64 3.93 15.54
C GLN A 153 15.86 4.74 14.51
N LEU A 154 16.56 5.51 13.68
CA LEU A 154 16.00 5.90 12.39
C LEU A 154 15.66 4.61 11.63
N GLU A 155 14.37 4.37 11.47
CA GLU A 155 13.83 3.11 10.97
C GLU A 155 14.47 2.72 9.62
N PRO A 156 14.82 1.44 9.40
CA PRO A 156 15.30 0.96 8.11
C PRO A 156 14.33 1.24 6.96
N SER A 157 13.02 1.28 7.21
CA SER A 157 11.98 1.72 6.25
C SER A 157 12.21 3.17 5.84
N PHE A 158 12.47 4.06 6.80
CA PHE A 158 12.84 5.43 6.54
C PHE A 158 14.16 5.50 5.78
N MET A 159 15.17 4.71 6.13
CA MET A 159 16.43 4.62 5.38
C MET A 159 16.23 4.08 3.95
N HIS A 160 15.34 3.12 3.71
CA HIS A 160 15.06 2.60 2.36
C HIS A 160 14.27 3.60 1.53
N THR A 161 13.27 4.26 2.11
CA THR A 161 12.56 5.36 1.46
C THR A 161 13.50 6.54 1.23
N GLN A 162 14.42 6.83 2.14
CA GLN A 162 15.40 7.93 2.04
C GLN A 162 16.50 7.61 1.05
N ILE A 163 17.05 6.38 1.04
CA ILE A 163 17.99 5.88 0.03
C ILE A 163 17.31 5.81 -1.33
N PHE A 164 16.01 5.49 -1.41
CA PHE A 164 15.26 5.51 -2.66
C PHE A 164 14.94 6.93 -3.13
N LYS A 165 14.65 7.83 -2.19
CA LYS A 165 14.53 9.27 -2.42
C LYS A 165 15.88 9.84 -2.86
N GLU A 166 17.00 9.35 -2.32
CA GLU A 166 18.35 9.73 -2.72
C GLU A 166 18.71 9.11 -4.08
N ILE A 167 18.41 7.84 -4.34
CA ILE A 167 18.67 7.20 -5.63
C ILE A 167 17.78 7.79 -6.73
N LEU A 168 16.50 8.08 -6.49
CA LEU A 168 15.60 8.58 -7.56
C LEU A 168 15.45 10.10 -7.61
N LEU A 169 15.69 10.84 -6.52
CA LEU A 169 15.68 12.31 -6.50
C LEU A 169 17.09 12.94 -6.47
N ASP A 170 18.12 12.22 -6.01
CA ASP A 170 19.51 12.71 -5.85
C ASP A 170 20.47 12.06 -6.87
N MET A 171 19.98 11.10 -7.69
CA MET A 171 20.63 10.82 -8.97
C MET A 171 20.48 12.06 -9.85
N ASP A 172 21.57 12.82 -9.94
CA ASP A 172 21.91 13.70 -11.05
C ASP A 172 22.10 12.89 -12.36
N HIS A 173 21.30 11.86 -12.57
CA HIS A 173 21.31 11.02 -13.74
C HIS A 173 20.08 11.41 -14.54
N GLY A 174 20.33 12.35 -15.44
CA GLY A 174 19.37 12.82 -16.40
C GLY A 174 18.70 11.69 -17.17
N ARG A 175 17.71 12.07 -17.98
CA ARG A 175 16.88 11.27 -18.91
C ARG A 175 17.48 9.95 -19.43
N GLN A 176 18.80 9.84 -19.57
CA GLN A 176 19.53 8.64 -19.97
C GLN A 176 19.40 7.46 -18.98
N ALA A 177 19.53 7.64 -17.66
CA ALA A 177 19.42 6.50 -16.73
C ALA A 177 18.00 5.90 -16.70
N ILE A 178 16.98 6.75 -16.83
CA ILE A 178 15.59 6.30 -17.00
C ILE A 178 15.41 5.52 -18.31
N LYS A 179 16.02 5.97 -19.41
CA LYS A 179 16.00 5.24 -20.69
C LYS A 179 16.71 3.88 -20.58
N ASP A 180 17.85 3.82 -19.90
CA ASP A 180 18.60 2.59 -19.72
C ASP A 180 17.82 1.59 -18.84
N LEU A 181 17.15 2.08 -17.79
CA LEU A 181 16.23 1.29 -16.97
C LEU A 181 15.05 0.76 -17.81
N VAL A 182 14.42 1.62 -18.62
CA VAL A 182 13.32 1.24 -19.50
C VAL A 182 13.77 0.15 -20.47
N LYS A 183 14.93 0.33 -21.11
CA LYS A 183 15.49 -0.65 -22.05
C LYS A 183 15.74 -2.00 -21.37
N PHE A 184 16.39 -1.99 -20.21
CA PHE A 184 16.61 -3.20 -19.41
C PHE A 184 15.29 -3.91 -19.06
N CYS A 185 14.26 -3.15 -18.65
CA CYS A 185 12.96 -3.73 -18.34
C CYS A 185 12.25 -4.28 -19.59
N GLN A 186 12.33 -3.60 -20.74
CA GLN A 186 11.77 -4.09 -22.00
C GLN A 186 12.37 -5.44 -22.41
N GLU A 187 13.69 -5.59 -22.25
CA GLU A 187 14.41 -6.84 -22.50
C GLU A 187 14.01 -7.93 -21.50
N LYS A 188 13.98 -7.60 -20.20
CA LYS A 188 13.63 -8.55 -19.13
C LYS A 188 12.19 -9.09 -19.20
N TYR A 189 11.25 -8.27 -19.66
CA TYR A 189 9.83 -8.61 -19.76
C TYR A 189 9.39 -8.90 -21.21
N GLN A 190 10.33 -9.26 -22.11
CA GLN A 190 10.00 -9.69 -23.47
C GLN A 190 8.94 -10.80 -23.45
N GLY A 191 7.87 -10.63 -24.25
CA GLY A 191 6.73 -11.54 -24.29
C GLY A 191 5.61 -11.25 -23.28
N ASN A 192 5.86 -10.47 -22.22
CA ASN A 192 4.81 -10.05 -21.29
C ASN A 192 4.15 -8.74 -21.74
N ARG A 193 3.12 -8.86 -22.59
CA ARG A 193 2.39 -7.70 -23.15
C ARG A 193 1.81 -6.75 -22.08
N LYS A 194 1.45 -7.27 -20.90
CA LYS A 194 0.91 -6.45 -19.80
C LYS A 194 2.00 -5.56 -19.20
N GLU A 195 3.15 -6.14 -18.88
CA GLU A 195 4.28 -5.39 -18.33
C GLU A 195 4.89 -4.41 -19.35
N LEU A 196 4.98 -4.81 -20.61
CA LEU A 196 5.47 -3.93 -21.67
C LEU A 196 4.61 -2.65 -21.83
N LYS A 197 3.29 -2.74 -21.63
CA LYS A 197 2.42 -1.56 -21.60
C LYS A 197 2.74 -0.64 -20.40
N PHE A 198 2.96 -1.20 -19.21
CA PHE A 198 3.35 -0.41 -18.04
C PHE A 198 4.72 0.23 -18.22
N ILE A 199 5.68 -0.44 -18.85
CA ILE A 199 7.01 0.11 -19.14
C ILE A 199 6.92 1.29 -20.13
N GLN A 200 6.10 1.18 -21.17
CA GLN A 200 5.86 2.29 -22.10
C GLN A 200 5.15 3.47 -21.44
N GLU A 201 4.18 3.20 -20.57
CA GLU A 201 3.50 4.22 -19.78
C GLU A 201 4.48 4.92 -18.82
N PHE A 202 5.38 4.16 -18.19
CA PHE A 202 6.47 4.68 -17.35
C PHE A 202 7.38 5.61 -18.13
N GLU A 203 7.92 5.18 -19.27
CA GLU A 203 8.81 6.00 -20.09
C GLU A 203 8.18 7.35 -20.49
N ARG A 204 6.88 7.36 -20.78
CA ARG A 204 6.17 8.57 -21.26
C ARG A 204 5.73 9.52 -20.15
N THR A 205 5.41 8.99 -18.97
CA THR A 205 4.75 9.76 -17.91
C THR A 205 5.61 9.93 -16.66
N TYR A 206 6.74 9.23 -16.55
CA TYR A 206 7.59 9.28 -15.36
C TYR A 206 8.09 10.71 -15.09
N GLN A 207 7.85 11.14 -13.86
CA GLN A 207 8.36 12.35 -13.25
C GLN A 207 8.78 12.00 -11.82
N SER A 208 9.75 12.72 -11.26
CA SER A 208 10.27 12.46 -9.91
C SER A 208 9.18 12.50 -8.82
N THR A 209 8.12 13.26 -9.04
CA THR A 209 6.94 13.34 -8.16
C THR A 209 6.06 12.08 -8.18
N LEU A 210 6.18 11.23 -9.23
CA LEU A 210 5.37 10.01 -9.42
C LEU A 210 6.10 8.73 -8.99
N VAL A 211 7.28 8.85 -8.40
CA VAL A 211 8.14 7.74 -7.98
C VAL A 211 7.42 6.74 -7.07
N ILE A 212 6.75 7.24 -6.02
CA ILE A 212 6.01 6.40 -5.06
C ILE A 212 4.85 5.66 -5.75
N TRP A 213 4.21 6.31 -6.72
CA TRP A 213 3.12 5.70 -7.48
C TRP A 213 3.60 4.51 -8.31
N TRP A 214 4.70 4.68 -9.04
CA TRP A 214 5.29 3.60 -9.81
C TRP A 214 5.78 2.46 -8.92
N TYR A 215 6.30 2.75 -7.72
CA TYR A 215 6.71 1.72 -6.76
C TYR A 215 5.54 0.89 -6.22
N THR A 216 4.39 1.52 -5.98
CA THR A 216 3.23 0.86 -5.35
C THR A 216 2.26 0.22 -6.33
N ARG A 217 2.35 0.58 -7.61
CA ARG A 217 1.56 -0.07 -8.67
C ARG A 217 2.06 -1.50 -8.91
N GLN A 218 1.14 -2.45 -9.07
CA GLN A 218 1.47 -3.83 -9.48
C GLN A 218 1.97 -3.90 -10.93
N CYS A 219 3.18 -3.42 -11.16
CA CYS A 219 3.86 -3.48 -12.44
C CYS A 219 5.35 -3.79 -12.23
N PHE A 220 6.09 -3.73 -13.32
CA PHE A 220 7.50 -4.10 -13.40
C PHE A 220 8.39 -3.44 -12.35
N THR A 221 8.11 -2.20 -11.93
CA THR A 221 8.86 -1.44 -10.91
C THR A 221 8.75 -2.10 -9.54
N ASN A 222 7.51 -2.35 -9.08
CA ASN A 222 7.25 -3.08 -7.83
C ASN A 222 7.90 -4.48 -7.87
N LYS A 223 7.70 -5.22 -8.97
CA LYS A 223 8.23 -6.58 -9.14
C LYS A 223 9.75 -6.62 -9.18
N MET A 224 10.39 -5.62 -9.79
CA MET A 224 11.84 -5.56 -9.88
C MET A 224 12.44 -5.26 -8.51
N LEU A 225 11.90 -4.26 -7.81
CA LEU A 225 12.48 -3.79 -6.55
C LEU A 225 12.24 -4.79 -5.40
N ASN A 226 11.07 -5.42 -5.35
CA ASN A 226 10.77 -6.41 -4.32
C ASN A 226 11.44 -7.79 -4.57
N ARG A 227 12.01 -8.03 -5.76
CA ARG A 227 12.76 -9.26 -6.08
C ARG A 227 14.29 -9.09 -6.04
N THR A 228 14.79 -7.87 -5.92
CA THR A 228 16.24 -7.59 -5.97
C THR A 228 16.84 -7.39 -4.56
N LEU A 229 16.01 -7.36 -3.52
CA LEU A 229 16.41 -7.41 -2.10
C LEU A 229 16.07 -8.78 -1.55
#